data_AF-T1C7V4-F1
#
_entry.id   AF-T1C7V4-F1
#
_cell.length_a   1.000
_cell.length_b   1.000
_cell.length_c   1.000
_cell.angle_alpha   90.00
_cell.angle_beta   90.00
_cell.angle_gamma   90.00
#
_symmetry.space_group_name_H-M   'P 1'
#
loop_
_entity.id
_entity.type
_entity.pdbx_description
1 polymer ?
#
loop_
_entity_poly.entity_id
_entity_poly.type
_entity_poly.pdbx_seq_one_letter_code
_entity_poly.pdbx_strand_id
1 'polypeptide(L)'
;DEPLAATIARLVLDPQVVSREPILRVYDHEVQGRTVVKPLQGSVAHPTHGDATVLRPRPESHRGLAVATAAQPWLCAADPERGGAWVVEEAARNLWAVGARPDAFTNCLNFGPPNDPRVMDDFVRVVRGMASAARALGFVVPSGNVSFYN
;
A
#
# COMPACT_ATOMS: atom_id res chain seq x y z
N ASP A 1 -31.48 11.80 -5.79
CA ASP A 1 -30.09 12.30 -5.83
C ASP A 1 -29.64 12.67 -4.43
N GLU A 2 -28.62 11.98 -3.92
CA GLU A 2 -28.01 12.33 -2.64
C GLU A 2 -27.21 13.64 -2.82
N PRO A 3 -27.37 14.64 -1.93
CA PRO A 3 -26.58 15.87 -2.02
C PRO A 3 -25.07 15.57 -1.93
N LEU A 4 -24.25 16.21 -2.75
CA LEU A 4 -22.79 16.04 -2.76
C LEU A 4 -22.16 16.15 -1.37
N ALA A 5 -22.64 17.09 -0.55
CA ALA A 5 -22.17 17.27 0.82
C ALA A 5 -22.40 16.02 1.70
N ALA A 6 -23.55 15.34 1.53
CA ALA A 6 -23.85 14.11 2.24
C ALA A 6 -22.95 12.95 1.75
N THR A 7 -22.69 12.85 0.45
CA THR A 7 -21.76 11.86 -0.10
C THR A 7 -20.33 12.07 0.40
N ILE A 8 -19.82 13.32 0.41
CA ILE A 8 -18.50 13.65 0.94
C ILE A 8 -18.42 13.31 2.43
N ALA A 9 -19.43 13.70 3.22
CA ALA A 9 -19.50 13.39 4.64
C ALA A 9 -19.44 11.87 4.88
N ARG A 10 -20.15 11.08 4.06
CA ARG A 10 -20.09 9.62 4.14
C ARG A 10 -18.70 9.07 3.80
N LEU A 11 -18.06 9.59 2.75
CA LEU A 11 -16.72 9.12 2.32
C LEU A 11 -15.63 9.42 3.36
N VAL A 12 -15.60 10.62 3.94
CA VAL A 12 -14.56 10.98 4.93
C VAL A 12 -14.74 10.25 6.27
N LEU A 13 -15.95 9.76 6.54
CA LEU A 13 -16.27 8.93 7.72
C LEU A 13 -16.14 7.43 7.46
N ASP A 14 -15.86 7.02 6.21
CA ASP A 14 -15.68 5.61 5.88
C ASP A 14 -14.44 5.07 6.62
N PRO A 15 -14.55 3.92 7.33
CA PRO A 15 -13.43 3.31 8.03
C PRO A 15 -12.22 3.00 7.16
N GLN A 16 -12.34 2.97 5.83
CA GLN A 16 -11.23 2.79 4.88
C GLN A 16 -10.46 4.08 4.60
N VAL A 17 -11.09 5.25 4.76
CA VAL A 17 -10.54 6.58 4.39
C VAL A 17 -10.21 7.44 5.61
N VAL A 18 -10.88 7.21 6.73
CA VAL A 18 -10.71 7.98 7.97
C VAL A 18 -9.25 8.01 8.45
N SER A 19 -8.89 9.09 9.16
CA SER A 19 -7.55 9.27 9.73
C SER A 19 -7.11 8.05 10.55
N ARG A 20 -5.87 7.60 10.30
CA ARG A 20 -5.20 6.53 11.05
C ARG A 20 -4.30 7.07 12.18
N GLU A 21 -4.34 8.37 12.44
CA GLU A 21 -3.54 9.01 13.49
C GLU A 21 -3.62 8.30 14.85
N PRO A 22 -4.80 7.87 15.35
CA PRO A 22 -4.88 7.18 16.64
C PRO A 22 -4.05 5.88 16.69
N ILE A 23 -3.88 5.20 15.57
CA ILE A 23 -3.06 3.98 15.46
C ILE A 23 -1.58 4.35 15.33
N LEU A 24 -1.27 5.31 14.47
CA LEU A 24 0.11 5.73 14.20
C LEU A 24 0.81 6.34 15.42
N ARG A 25 0.05 6.98 16.33
CA ARG A 25 0.59 7.57 17.56
C ARG A 25 0.91 6.57 18.67
N VAL A 26 0.44 5.32 18.56
CA VAL A 26 0.76 4.27 19.54
C VAL A 26 2.24 3.90 19.48
N TYR A 27 2.84 3.98 18.30
CA TYR A 27 4.21 3.55 18.06
C TYR A 27 5.13 4.73 17.77
N ASP A 28 6.34 4.66 18.32
CA ASP A 28 7.38 5.61 18.00
C ASP A 28 7.85 5.44 16.54
N HIS A 29 8.12 6.56 15.90
CA HIS A 29 8.66 6.62 14.53
C HIS A 29 9.85 7.59 14.44
N GLU A 30 10.46 7.98 15.56
CA GLU A 30 11.53 8.98 15.64
C GLU A 30 12.80 8.48 16.33
N VAL A 31 12.79 7.30 16.95
CA VAL A 31 13.96 6.68 17.58
C VAL A 31 15.14 6.67 16.61
N GLN A 32 16.30 7.09 17.12
CA GLN A 32 17.55 7.34 16.39
C GLN A 32 17.54 8.53 15.41
N GLY A 33 16.42 9.24 15.24
CA GLY A 33 16.32 10.39 14.33
C GLY A 33 16.54 10.02 12.86
N ARG A 34 16.17 8.79 12.48
CA ARG A 34 16.46 8.22 11.15
C ARG A 34 15.24 8.14 10.24
N THR A 35 14.08 8.60 10.68
CA THR A 35 12.89 8.74 9.83
C THR A 35 12.86 10.15 9.26
N VAL A 36 13.15 10.28 7.96
CA VAL A 36 13.23 11.56 7.26
C VAL A 36 11.84 12.04 6.87
N VAL A 37 11.08 11.16 6.21
CA VAL A 37 9.67 11.38 5.89
C VAL A 37 8.87 10.49 6.83
N LYS A 38 8.15 11.12 7.75
CA LYS A 38 7.36 10.44 8.79
C LYS A 38 6.01 9.97 8.23
N PRO A 39 5.35 8.99 8.89
CA PRO A 39 4.01 8.56 8.51
C PRO A 39 2.96 9.68 8.59
N LEU A 40 3.14 10.62 9.52
CA LEU A 40 2.32 11.82 9.68
C LEU A 40 3.08 13.05 9.15
N GLN A 41 2.43 13.82 8.28
CA GLN A 41 2.96 15.00 7.59
C GLN A 41 2.00 16.18 7.69
N GLY A 42 2.45 17.38 7.32
CA GLY A 42 1.65 18.61 7.35
C GLY A 42 1.84 19.42 8.64
N SER A 43 0.80 20.17 9.02
CA SER A 43 0.85 21.05 10.20
C SER A 43 0.92 20.23 11.48
N VAL A 44 1.71 20.69 12.46
CA VAL A 44 1.80 20.06 13.80
C VAL A 44 0.43 19.98 14.49
N ALA A 45 -0.43 20.98 14.27
CA ALA A 45 -1.78 21.01 14.83
C ALA A 45 -2.75 20.07 14.11
N HIS A 46 -2.51 19.77 12.83
CA HIS A 46 -3.39 19.00 11.96
C HIS A 46 -2.58 18.09 11.03
N PRO A 47 -1.88 17.09 11.58
CA PRO A 47 -1.12 16.17 10.75
C PRO A 47 -2.06 15.27 9.93
N THR A 48 -1.63 14.91 8.74
CA THR A 48 -2.29 13.92 7.88
C THR A 48 -1.32 12.79 7.52
N HIS A 49 -1.82 11.68 7.00
CA HIS A 49 -0.99 10.58 6.54
C HIS A 49 -0.18 10.98 5.30
N GLY A 50 1.04 10.46 5.20
CA GLY A 50 1.82 10.47 3.95
C GLY A 50 1.65 9.19 3.15
N ASP A 51 1.94 9.24 1.85
CA ASP A 51 1.83 8.09 0.95
C ASP A 51 2.90 7.01 1.22
N ALA A 52 4.08 7.44 1.66
CA ALA A 52 5.21 6.58 1.97
C ALA A 52 6.07 7.16 3.10
N THR A 53 6.85 6.29 3.74
CA THR A 53 7.83 6.66 4.77
C THR A 53 9.24 6.53 4.21
N VAL A 54 10.14 7.46 4.55
CA VAL A 54 11.54 7.45 4.11
C VAL A 54 12.45 7.37 5.33
N LEU A 55 13.24 6.29 5.38
CA LEU A 55 14.22 6.02 6.42
C LEU A 55 15.64 6.36 5.92
N ARG A 56 16.53 6.78 6.82
CA ARG A 56 17.97 6.96 6.58
C ARG A 56 18.76 6.04 7.50
N PRO A 57 18.97 4.77 7.12
CA PRO A 57 19.57 3.78 8.02
C PRO A 57 21.03 4.08 8.37
N ARG A 58 21.77 4.71 7.44
CA ARG A 58 23.20 5.01 7.55
C ARG A 58 23.43 6.50 7.85
N PRO A 59 23.93 6.88 9.04
CA PRO A 59 24.17 8.28 9.42
C PRO A 59 25.11 9.05 8.48
N GLU A 60 26.11 8.37 7.94
CA GLU A 60 27.16 8.90 7.08
C GLU A 60 26.74 9.07 5.61
N SER A 61 25.48 8.76 5.27
CA SER A 61 24.99 8.69 3.90
C SER A 61 23.66 9.40 3.75
N HIS A 62 23.52 10.22 2.71
CA HIS A 62 22.25 10.86 2.34
C HIS A 62 21.28 9.91 1.62
N ARG A 63 21.69 8.67 1.32
CA ARG A 63 20.80 7.65 0.76
C ARG A 63 19.78 7.18 1.80
N GLY A 64 18.52 7.13 1.41
CA GLY A 64 17.42 6.61 2.20
C GLY A 64 16.76 5.38 1.57
N LEU A 65 15.90 4.74 2.36
CA LEU A 65 15.02 3.65 1.94
C LEU A 65 13.57 4.12 2.10
N ALA A 66 12.83 4.13 0.99
CA ALA A 66 11.40 4.45 1.01
C ALA A 66 10.58 3.16 1.09
N VAL A 67 9.52 3.19 1.89
CA VAL A 67 8.61 2.05 2.08
C VAL A 67 7.18 2.55 1.96
N ALA A 68 6.38 1.82 1.19
CA ALA A 68 4.94 2.02 1.04
C ALA A 68 4.25 0.66 1.06
N THR A 69 2.97 0.66 1.43
CA THR A 69 2.09 -0.51 1.38
C THR A 69 0.83 -0.15 0.60
N ALA A 70 0.27 -1.12 -0.13
CA ALA A 70 -0.96 -0.95 -0.89
C ALA A 70 -1.79 -2.24 -0.80
N ALA A 71 -3.12 -2.09 -0.79
CA ALA A 71 -4.05 -3.20 -0.79
C ALA A 71 -5.38 -2.75 -1.40
N GLN A 72 -5.88 -3.49 -2.40
CA GLN A 72 -7.12 -3.17 -3.12
C GLN A 72 -8.08 -4.36 -3.16
N PRO A 73 -8.62 -4.81 -2.01
CA PRO A 73 -9.46 -6.01 -1.95
C PRO A 73 -10.72 -5.88 -2.82
N TRP A 74 -11.35 -4.71 -2.85
CA TRP A 74 -12.58 -4.48 -3.62
C TRP A 74 -12.35 -4.55 -5.13
N LEU A 75 -11.20 -4.07 -5.60
CA LEU A 75 -10.86 -4.13 -7.02
C LEU A 75 -10.41 -5.53 -7.41
N CYS A 76 -9.66 -6.23 -6.55
CA CYS A 76 -9.35 -7.63 -6.75
C CYS A 76 -10.64 -8.49 -6.79
N ALA A 77 -11.66 -8.17 -5.99
CA ALA A 77 -12.94 -8.87 -6.04
C ALA A 77 -13.75 -8.54 -7.31
N ALA A 78 -13.66 -7.31 -7.82
CA ALA A 78 -14.38 -6.89 -9.02
C ALA A 78 -13.72 -7.38 -10.31
N ASP A 79 -12.39 -7.29 -10.41
CA ASP A 79 -11.58 -7.81 -11.50
C ASP A 79 -10.21 -8.24 -10.95
N PRO A 80 -10.03 -9.52 -10.63
CA PRO A 80 -8.79 -10.06 -10.05
C PRO A 80 -7.51 -9.66 -10.79
N GLU A 81 -7.53 -9.68 -12.12
CA GLU A 81 -6.32 -9.39 -12.90
C GLU A 81 -5.98 -7.90 -12.91
N ARG A 82 -6.98 -7.03 -13.11
CA ARG A 82 -6.75 -5.58 -13.02
C ARG A 82 -6.46 -5.14 -11.59
N GLY A 83 -7.14 -5.71 -10.60
CA GLY A 83 -6.91 -5.46 -9.18
C GLY A 83 -5.48 -5.82 -8.77
N GLY A 84 -4.98 -6.99 -9.20
CA GLY A 84 -3.59 -7.39 -8.98
C GLY A 84 -2.58 -6.40 -9.57
N ALA A 85 -2.82 -5.91 -10.79
CA ALA A 85 -1.98 -4.88 -11.40
C ALA A 85 -2.02 -3.56 -10.61
N TRP A 86 -3.22 -3.08 -10.26
CA TRP A 86 -3.41 -1.81 -9.55
C TRP A 86 -2.75 -1.77 -8.19
N VAL A 87 -2.70 -2.89 -7.44
CA VAL A 87 -1.99 -2.93 -6.15
C VAL A 87 -0.51 -2.61 -6.32
N VAL A 88 0.14 -3.15 -7.36
CA VAL A 88 1.55 -2.88 -7.66
C VAL A 88 1.74 -1.42 -8.10
N GLU A 89 0.84 -0.91 -8.93
CA GLU A 89 0.87 0.47 -9.42
C GLU A 89 0.64 1.50 -8.29
N GLU A 90 -0.25 1.22 -7.35
CA GLU A 90 -0.48 2.07 -6.19
C GLU A 90 0.77 2.13 -5.29
N ALA A 91 1.38 0.98 -4.98
CA ALA A 91 2.63 0.97 -4.24
C ALA A 91 3.74 1.77 -4.95
N ALA A 92 3.82 1.68 -6.29
CA ALA A 92 4.74 2.47 -7.10
C ALA A 92 4.48 3.97 -6.97
N ARG A 93 3.22 4.41 -7.13
CA ARG A 93 2.82 5.82 -7.04
C ARG A 93 3.10 6.41 -5.67
N ASN A 94 2.83 5.66 -4.61
CA ASN A 94 3.10 6.11 -3.25
C ASN A 94 4.60 6.35 -3.02
N LEU A 95 5.47 5.49 -3.57
CA LEU A 95 6.91 5.67 -3.53
C LEU A 95 7.38 6.85 -4.41
N TRP A 96 6.82 7.02 -5.60
CA TRP A 96 7.13 8.16 -6.46
C TRP A 96 6.72 9.50 -5.83
N ALA A 97 5.62 9.55 -5.09
CA ALA A 97 5.14 10.76 -4.42
C ALA A 97 6.16 11.34 -3.42
N VAL A 98 7.03 10.50 -2.84
CA VAL A 98 8.12 10.92 -1.95
C VAL A 98 9.47 11.04 -2.67
N GLY A 99 9.49 11.02 -4.01
CA GLY A 99 10.68 11.13 -4.83
C GLY A 99 11.57 9.90 -4.84
N ALA A 100 11.05 8.74 -4.39
CA ALA A 100 11.81 7.50 -4.41
C ALA A 100 11.82 6.87 -5.82
N ARG A 101 12.86 6.07 -6.08
CA ARG A 101 12.87 5.14 -7.21
C ARG A 101 12.51 3.74 -6.68
N PRO A 102 11.33 3.19 -7.01
CA PRO A 102 10.99 1.83 -6.60
C PRO A 102 11.84 0.82 -7.37
N ASP A 103 12.45 -0.13 -6.66
CA ASP A 103 13.25 -1.19 -7.27
C ASP A 103 12.60 -2.58 -7.11
N ALA A 104 11.84 -2.80 -6.04
CA ALA A 104 11.30 -4.11 -5.67
C ALA A 104 10.03 -3.99 -4.83
N PHE A 105 9.23 -5.06 -4.78
CA PHE A 105 8.17 -5.21 -3.80
C PHE A 105 8.10 -6.62 -3.23
N THR A 106 7.59 -6.72 -2.00
CA THR A 106 7.18 -7.99 -1.39
C THR A 106 5.65 -8.08 -1.37
N ASN A 107 5.10 -9.29 -1.39
CA ASN A 107 3.66 -9.50 -1.41
C ASN A 107 3.19 -10.35 -0.23
N CYS A 108 1.94 -10.11 0.20
CA CYS A 108 1.24 -10.93 1.16
C CYS A 108 -0.14 -11.26 0.59
N LEU A 109 -0.25 -12.42 -0.06
CA LEU A 109 -1.45 -12.87 -0.74
C LEU A 109 -2.36 -13.60 0.26
N ASN A 110 -3.62 -13.19 0.35
CA ASN A 110 -4.59 -13.74 1.30
C ASN A 110 -5.86 -14.13 0.55
N PHE A 111 -6.16 -15.42 0.49
CA PHE A 111 -7.25 -15.99 -0.28
C PHE A 111 -8.03 -17.04 0.53
N GLY A 112 -9.23 -17.37 0.08
CA GLY A 112 -10.06 -18.42 0.67
C GLY A 112 -9.50 -19.84 0.48
N PRO A 113 -10.30 -20.89 0.62
CA PRO A 113 -9.85 -22.27 0.42
C PRO A 113 -9.39 -22.54 -1.04
N PRO A 114 -8.22 -23.14 -1.28
CA PRO A 114 -7.68 -23.37 -2.63
C PRO A 114 -8.32 -24.57 -3.34
N ASN A 115 -9.17 -25.33 -2.64
CA ASN A 115 -9.98 -26.37 -3.25
C ASN A 115 -11.24 -25.81 -3.93
N ASP A 116 -11.59 -24.53 -3.72
CA ASP A 116 -12.61 -23.84 -4.51
C ASP A 116 -12.00 -23.37 -5.84
N PRO A 117 -12.49 -23.86 -7.00
CA PRO A 117 -11.99 -23.45 -8.30
C PRO A 117 -12.09 -21.94 -8.56
N ARG A 118 -13.08 -21.26 -7.99
CA ARG A 118 -13.23 -19.79 -8.14
C ARG A 118 -12.12 -19.04 -7.41
N VAL A 119 -11.82 -19.45 -6.18
CA VAL A 119 -10.73 -18.86 -5.38
C VAL A 119 -9.39 -19.06 -6.08
N MET A 120 -9.14 -20.23 -6.65
CA MET A 120 -7.90 -20.48 -7.39
C MET A 120 -7.83 -19.71 -8.71
N ASP A 121 -8.95 -19.49 -9.41
CA ASP A 121 -8.98 -18.62 -10.58
C ASP A 121 -8.63 -17.19 -10.21
N ASP A 122 -9.27 -16.64 -9.17
CA ASP A 122 -9.00 -15.29 -8.67
C ASP A 122 -7.52 -15.14 -8.25
N PHE A 123 -6.98 -16.11 -7.52
CA PHE A 123 -5.57 -16.13 -7.13
C PHE A 123 -4.64 -16.06 -8.35
N VAL A 124 -4.86 -16.92 -9.35
CA VAL A 124 -4.04 -16.96 -10.57
C VAL A 124 -4.14 -15.63 -11.32
N ARG A 125 -5.33 -15.07 -11.45
CA ARG A 125 -5.56 -13.79 -12.13
C ARG A 125 -4.91 -12.62 -11.39
N VAL A 126 -5.02 -12.54 -10.07
CA VAL A 126 -4.29 -11.54 -9.26
C VAL A 126 -2.78 -11.64 -9.47
N VAL A 127 -2.22 -12.85 -9.38
CA VAL A 127 -0.77 -13.06 -9.59
C VAL A 127 -0.35 -12.67 -11.02
N ARG A 128 -1.16 -12.96 -12.03
CA ARG A 128 -0.90 -12.52 -13.42
C ARG A 128 -0.91 -11.00 -13.54
N GLY A 129 -1.89 -10.33 -12.95
CA GLY A 129 -1.99 -8.88 -12.90
C GLY A 129 -0.76 -8.22 -12.27
N MET A 130 -0.39 -8.70 -11.09
CA MET A 130 0.81 -8.26 -10.38
C MET A 130 2.08 -8.48 -11.21
N ALA A 131 2.22 -9.65 -11.84
CA ALA A 131 3.38 -9.96 -12.68
C ALA A 131 3.43 -9.10 -13.94
N SER A 132 2.29 -8.74 -14.53
CA SER A 132 2.21 -7.83 -15.67
C SER A 132 2.72 -6.43 -15.29
N ALA A 133 2.16 -5.85 -14.21
CA ALA A 133 2.59 -4.54 -13.70
C ALA A 133 4.06 -4.52 -13.27
N ALA A 134 4.51 -5.56 -12.57
CA ALA A 134 5.91 -5.70 -12.15
C ALA A 134 6.88 -5.67 -13.35
N ARG A 135 6.57 -6.43 -14.40
CA ARG A 135 7.40 -6.46 -15.62
C ARG A 135 7.38 -5.11 -16.34
N ALA A 136 6.22 -4.47 -16.45
CA ALA A 136 6.09 -3.17 -17.10
C ALA A 136 6.88 -2.07 -16.37
N LEU A 137 6.92 -2.12 -15.04
CA LEU A 137 7.62 -1.16 -14.20
C LEU A 137 9.08 -1.54 -13.92
N GLY A 138 9.51 -2.73 -14.32
CA GLY A 138 10.87 -3.24 -14.07
C GLY A 138 11.13 -3.61 -12.62
N PHE A 139 10.10 -3.96 -11.85
CA PHE A 139 10.22 -4.31 -10.43
C PHE A 139 10.57 -5.78 -10.25
N VAL A 140 11.43 -6.06 -9.26
CA VAL A 140 11.71 -7.43 -8.81
C VAL A 140 10.85 -7.80 -7.60
N VAL A 141 10.54 -9.09 -7.48
CA VAL A 141 9.79 -9.65 -6.35
C VAL A 141 10.71 -10.59 -5.56
N PRO A 142 11.52 -10.09 -4.62
CA PRO A 142 12.53 -10.89 -3.92
C PRO A 142 11.92 -11.80 -2.85
N SER A 143 10.70 -11.53 -2.40
CA SER A 143 10.04 -12.28 -1.33
C SER A 143 8.52 -12.16 -1.39
N GLY A 144 7.83 -13.00 -0.62
CA GLY A 144 6.40 -12.88 -0.39
C GLY A 144 5.88 -13.95 0.56
N ASN A 145 4.58 -13.91 0.81
CA ASN A 145 3.83 -14.90 1.59
C ASN A 145 2.49 -15.20 0.90
N VAL A 146 1.99 -16.42 1.07
CA VAL A 146 0.64 -16.81 0.64
C VAL A 146 -0.07 -17.48 1.80
N SER A 147 -1.21 -16.91 2.19
CA SER A 147 -2.15 -17.47 3.15
C SER A 147 -3.42 -17.89 2.41
N PHE A 148 -3.75 -19.17 2.48
CA PHE A 148 -5.03 -19.72 2.02
C PHE A 148 -5.90 -20.11 3.24
N TYR A 149 -7.17 -20.41 3.00
CA TYR A 149 -8.16 -20.76 4.04
C TYR A 149 -8.52 -19.59 4.98
N ASN A 150 -8.46 -18.36 4.48
CA ASN A 150 -9.01 -17.18 5.18
C ASN A 150 -10.54 -17.12 5.06
#